data_AF-A0A958P849-F1
#
_entry.id   AF-A0A958P849-F1
#
_cell.length_a   1.000
_cell.length_b   1.000
_cell.length_c   1.000
_cell.angle_alpha   90.00
_cell.angle_beta   90.00
_cell.angle_gamma   90.00
#
_symmetry.space_group_name_H-M   'P 1'
#
loop_
_entity.id
_entity.type
_entity.pdbx_description
1 polymer ?
#
loop_
_entity_poly.entity_id
_entity_poly.type
_entity_poly.pdbx_seq_one_letter_code
_entity_poly.pdbx_strand_id
1 'polypeptide(L)' 'ASWYRQGFDTVFPFESTANDRNRKIHTAKDVINDSSSFEHSLMFSKLALAFAMELSTKED' A
#
# COMPACT_ATOMS: atom_id res chain seq x y z
N ALA A 1 -13.34 6.33 1.08
CA ALA A 1 -12.96 4.94 1.38
C ALA A 1 -14.05 4.27 2.23
N SER A 2 -14.38 3.00 1.97
CA SER A 2 -15.53 2.31 2.59
C SER A 2 -15.45 2.23 4.11
N TRP A 3 -14.30 1.87 4.66
CA TRP A 3 -14.08 1.73 6.11
C TRP A 3 -14.21 3.06 6.85
N TYR A 4 -13.55 4.12 6.36
CA TYR A 4 -13.67 5.47 6.94
C TYR A 4 -15.12 5.97 6.98
N ARG A 5 -15.91 5.70 5.93
CA ARG A 5 -17.34 6.07 5.87
C ARG A 5 -18.20 5.37 6.93
N GLN A 6 -17.71 4.26 7.48
CA GLN A 6 -18.37 3.52 8.56
C GLN A 6 -17.81 3.88 9.95
N GLY A 7 -16.90 4.87 10.05
CA GLY A 7 -16.36 5.37 11.31
C GLY A 7 -15.15 4.61 11.86
N PHE A 8 -14.51 3.75 11.05
CA PHE A 8 -13.26 3.09 11.45
C PHE A 8 -12.05 3.97 11.10
N ASP A 9 -11.03 3.96 11.96
CA ASP A 9 -9.75 4.59 11.67
C ASP A 9 -9.03 3.87 10.52
N THR A 10 -8.50 4.65 9.59
CA THR A 10 -7.86 4.12 8.37
C THR A 10 -6.61 4.87 8.01
N VAL A 11 -5.62 4.13 7.52
CA VAL A 11 -4.42 4.66 6.84
C VAL A 11 -4.31 4.03 5.45
N PHE A 12 -3.66 4.73 4.52
CA PHE A 12 -3.48 4.26 3.14
C PHE A 12 -2.07 4.59 2.63
N PRO A 13 -1.08 3.70 2.88
CA PRO A 13 0.23 3.83 2.25
C PRO A 13 0.10 3.60 0.74
N PHE A 14 0.82 4.37 -0.08
CA PHE A 14 0.73 4.34 -1.53
C PHE A 14 2.12 4.47 -2.18
N GLU A 15 2.29 3.94 -3.39
CA GLU A 15 3.59 3.77 -4.05
C GLU A 15 4.28 5.09 -4.46
N SER A 16 3.57 6.22 -4.46
CA SER A 16 4.06 7.51 -4.94
C SER A 16 3.19 8.67 -4.46
N THR A 17 3.49 9.89 -4.89
CA THR A 17 2.54 11.01 -4.75
C THR A 17 1.38 10.83 -5.74
N ALA A 18 0.24 11.48 -5.49
CA ALA A 18 -0.90 11.41 -6.40
C ALA A 18 -0.60 11.90 -7.83
N ASN A 19 0.34 12.84 -7.97
CA ASN A 19 0.77 13.41 -9.25
C ASN A 19 1.76 12.50 -10.01
N ASP A 20 2.55 11.72 -9.28
CA ASP A 20 3.60 10.87 -9.85
C ASP A 20 3.21 9.39 -9.97
N ARG A 21 1.92 9.08 -9.75
CA ARG A 21 1.38 7.72 -9.89
C ARG A 21 1.71 7.09 -11.24
N ASN A 22 1.84 5.76 -11.25
CA ASN A 22 2.02 4.99 -12.47
C ASN A 22 0.97 5.39 -13.53
N ARG A 23 1.42 5.98 -14.64
CA ARG A 23 0.54 6.48 -15.71
C ARG A 23 -0.05 5.37 -16.59
N LYS A 24 0.36 4.12 -16.37
CA LYS A 24 -0.11 2.95 -17.12
C LYS A 24 -1.29 2.25 -16.42
N ILE A 25 -1.64 2.61 -15.19
CA ILE A 25 -2.80 2.04 -14.48
C ILE A 25 -4.07 2.14 -15.33
N HIS A 26 -4.94 1.12 -15.24
CA HIS A 26 -6.14 0.98 -16.07
C HIS A 26 -5.89 0.81 -17.58
N THR A 27 -4.70 0.34 -17.96
CA THR A 27 -4.40 -0.03 -19.36
C THR A 27 -3.82 -1.44 -19.42
N ALA A 28 -3.77 -2.04 -20.61
CA ALA A 28 -3.09 -3.32 -20.83
C ALA A 28 -1.57 -3.25 -20.61
N LYS A 29 -0.99 -2.05 -20.40
CA LYS A 29 0.43 -1.84 -20.12
C LYS A 29 0.74 -1.81 -18.63
N ASP A 30 -0.26 -1.98 -17.77
CA ASP A 30 -0.06 -2.15 -16.34
C ASP A 30 0.44 -3.58 -16.05
N VAL A 31 1.72 -3.79 -16.35
CA VAL A 31 2.42 -5.08 -16.28
C VAL A 31 3.76 -4.90 -15.59
N ILE A 32 4.32 -5.99 -15.06
CA ILE A 32 5.69 -6.00 -14.56
C ILE A 32 6.64 -5.67 -15.70
N ASN A 33 7.44 -4.63 -15.50
CA ASN A 33 8.38 -4.07 -16.48
C ASN A 33 9.54 -3.37 -15.76
N ASP A 34 10.42 -2.73 -16.51
CA ASP A 34 11.63 -2.08 -15.97
C ASP A 34 11.35 -0.93 -15.00
N SER A 35 10.15 -0.35 -15.00
CA SER A 35 9.72 0.64 -14.00
C SER A 35 9.12 0.02 -12.73
N SER A 36 8.94 -1.29 -12.70
CA SER A 36 8.47 -2.03 -11.52
C SER A 36 9.62 -2.27 -10.55
N SER A 37 9.38 -2.14 -9.25
CA SER A 37 10.40 -2.36 -8.21
C SER A 37 9.91 -3.38 -7.19
N PHE A 38 10.49 -4.58 -7.24
CA PHE A 38 10.23 -5.61 -6.23
C PHE A 38 10.76 -5.23 -4.85
N GLU A 39 11.83 -4.42 -4.77
CA GLU A 39 12.32 -3.87 -3.51
C GLU A 39 11.28 -2.93 -2.89
N HIS A 40 10.61 -2.11 -3.70
CA HIS A 40 9.51 -1.26 -3.22
C HIS A 40 8.34 -2.11 -2.70
N SER A 41 7.93 -3.14 -3.44
CA SER A 41 6.91 -4.10 -2.98
C SER A 41 7.32 -4.79 -1.68
N LEU A 42 8.60 -5.15 -1.52
CA LEU A 42 9.13 -5.75 -0.29
C LEU A 42 8.99 -4.81 0.91
N MET A 43 9.23 -3.51 0.74
CA MET A 43 9.04 -2.53 1.81
C MET A 43 7.57 -2.42 2.26
N PHE A 44 6.62 -2.47 1.32
CA PHE A 44 5.19 -2.52 1.65
C PHE A 44 4.80 -3.81 2.38
N SER A 45 5.37 -4.95 1.97
CA SER A 45 5.16 -6.22 2.67
C SER A 45 5.69 -6.19 4.10
N LYS A 46 6.88 -5.61 4.33
CA LYS A 46 7.43 -5.40 5.67
C LYS A 46 6.54 -4.49 6.51
N LEU A 47 6.05 -3.40 5.93
CA LEU A 47 5.13 -2.47 6.61
C LEU A 47 3.83 -3.17 7.01
N ALA A 48 3.23 -3.96 6.11
CA ALA A 48 2.01 -4.71 6.41
C ALA A 48 2.22 -5.72 7.54
N LEU A 49 3.34 -6.45 7.53
CA LEU A 49 3.69 -7.38 8.60
C LEU A 49 3.89 -6.67 9.93
N ALA A 50 4.66 -5.58 9.95
CA ALA A 50 4.87 -4.78 11.16
C ALA A 50 3.56 -4.21 11.70
N PHE A 51 2.72 -3.62 10.85
CA PHE A 51 1.41 -3.08 11.24
C PHE A 51 0.51 -4.16 11.86
N ALA A 52 0.47 -5.36 11.27
CA ALA A 52 -0.28 -6.48 11.81
C ALA A 52 0.28 -6.96 13.14
N MET A 53 1.59 -7.16 13.24
CA MET A 53 2.24 -7.60 14.49
C MET A 53 1.97 -6.61 15.62
N GLU A 54 2.31 -5.34 15.44
CA GLU A 54 2.21 -4.30 16.49
C GLU A 54 0.76 -4.04 16.93
N LEU A 55 -0.21 -4.04 16.02
CA LEU A 55 -1.62 -3.83 16.39
C LEU A 55 -2.34 -5.08 16.89
N SER A 56 -1.81 -6.28 16.60
CA SER A 56 -2.36 -7.54 17.11
C SER A 56 -1.84 -7.89 18.50
N THR A 57 -0.65 -7.39 18.86
CA THR A 57 -0.12 -7.50 20.21
C THR A 57 -0.89 -6.58 21.14
N LYS A 58 -1.57 -7.17 22.11
CA LYS A 58 -2.26 -6.46 23.18
C LYS A 58 -1.20 -5.76 24.05
N GLU A 59 -1.40 -4.49 24.36
CA GLU A 59 -0.77 -3.91 25.55
C GLU A 59 -1.44 -4.56 26.76
N ASP A 60 -0.68 -5.34 27.54
CA ASP A 60 -1.07 -5.80 28.87
C ASP A 60 -0.96 -4.65 29.89
#